data_AF-A0A8T2S0B7-F1
#
_entry.id   AF-A0A8T2S0B7-F1
#
_cell.length_a   1.000
_cell.length_b   1.000
_cell.length_c   1.000
_cell.angle_alpha   90.00
_cell.angle_beta   90.00
_cell.angle_gamma   90.00
#
_symmetry.space_group_name_H-M   'P 1'
#
loop_
_entity.id
_entity.type
_entity.pdbx_description
1 polymer ?
#
loop_
_entity_poly.entity_id
_entity_poly.type
_entity_poly.pdbx_seq_one_letter_code
_entity_poly.pdbx_strand_id
1 'polypeptide(L)'
;MLWAIIANDFFTDDTFVFSKAANKVKQHISALPEATAADDVLQAMKKAAGDVSVNEIVEAGEGCRMDNSSTGDESDNDPFGLNELMSKSSKKEDRIHKEEVATRRVCEEESRLLQERREALMTCLEIAAGRYRVKWAQTIIDILAKHAFDNISRFTSQQRSAVENLWSSVKEQQIRRKQGKTATGKLDVTGFERLQSQYSRAKISIRHSVGADGDRSAEQWLG
;
A
#
# COMPACT_ATOMS: atom_id res chain seq x y z
N MET A 1 -10.12 10.75 0.24
CA MET A 1 -10.23 11.05 -1.22
C MET A 1 -8.90 11.07 -1.96
N LEU A 2 -7.81 11.64 -1.41
CA LEU A 2 -6.52 11.74 -2.11
C LEU A 2 -5.97 10.38 -2.61
N TRP A 3 -6.17 9.32 -1.83
CA TRP A 3 -5.69 7.97 -2.14
C TRP A 3 -6.37 7.34 -3.36
N ALA A 4 -7.67 7.58 -3.54
CA ALA A 4 -8.41 7.08 -4.70
C ALA A 4 -7.87 7.69 -6.00
N ILE A 5 -7.45 8.95 -5.97
CA ILE A 5 -6.84 9.63 -7.11
C ILE A 5 -5.48 8.99 -7.42
N ILE A 6 -4.63 8.79 -6.40
CA ILE A 6 -3.31 8.15 -6.58
C ILE A 6 -3.45 6.70 -7.08
N ALA A 7 -4.41 5.95 -6.54
CA ALA A 7 -4.73 4.60 -6.99
C ALA A 7 -5.18 4.58 -8.46
N ASN A 8 -6.03 5.53 -8.86
CA ASN A 8 -6.47 5.67 -10.25
C ASN A 8 -5.33 6.05 -11.19
N ASP A 9 -4.40 6.91 -10.75
CA ASP A 9 -3.21 7.29 -11.51
C ASP A 9 -2.36 6.05 -11.88
N PHE A 10 -2.30 5.01 -11.04
CA PHE A 10 -1.61 3.75 -11.35
C PHE A 10 -2.31 2.89 -12.42
N PHE A 11 -3.59 3.13 -12.70
CA PHE A 11 -4.30 2.41 -13.76
C PHE A 11 -4.12 3.02 -15.14
N THR A 12 -3.61 4.25 -15.22
CA THR A 12 -3.30 4.94 -16.47
C THR A 12 -2.12 4.29 -17.21
N ASP A 13 -2.14 4.35 -18.55
CA ASP A 13 -1.02 3.91 -19.40
C ASP A 13 -0.08 5.08 -19.75
N ASP A 14 0.07 6.02 -18.82
CA ASP A 14 0.95 7.18 -18.97
C ASP A 14 2.10 7.06 -17.96
N THR A 15 3.31 6.93 -18.49
CA THR A 15 4.53 6.79 -17.69
C THR A 15 4.76 7.99 -16.76
N PHE A 16 4.42 9.21 -17.18
CA PHE A 16 4.61 10.41 -16.37
C PHE A 16 3.61 10.46 -15.21
N VAL A 17 2.34 10.15 -15.47
CA VAL A 17 1.30 10.08 -14.44
C VAL A 17 1.63 8.98 -13.44
N PHE A 18 2.02 7.80 -13.92
CA PHE A 18 2.43 6.67 -13.08
C PHE A 18 3.64 7.01 -12.21
N SER A 19 4.67 7.64 -12.78
CA SER A 19 5.87 8.08 -12.05
C SER A 19 5.54 9.15 -10.99
N LYS A 20 4.66 10.10 -11.32
CA LYS A 20 4.18 11.12 -10.38
C LYS A 20 3.42 10.49 -9.21
N ALA A 21 2.55 9.52 -9.48
CA ALA A 21 1.84 8.77 -8.46
C ALA A 21 2.80 8.01 -7.54
N ALA A 22 3.77 7.29 -8.13
CA ALA A 22 4.80 6.58 -7.37
C ALA A 22 5.60 7.54 -6.47
N ASN A 23 5.97 8.73 -6.96
CA ASN A 23 6.68 9.72 -6.16
C ASN A 23 5.83 10.30 -5.01
N LYS A 24 4.53 10.54 -5.24
CA LYS A 24 3.61 10.93 -4.15
C LYS A 24 3.55 9.84 -3.08
N VAL A 25 3.40 8.57 -3.46
CA VAL A 25 3.39 7.44 -2.53
C VAL A 25 4.70 7.40 -1.73
N LYS A 26 5.85 7.55 -2.39
CA LYS A 26 7.16 7.62 -1.69
C LYS A 26 7.20 8.73 -0.66
N GLN A 27 6.80 9.96 -1.03
CA GLN A 27 6.75 11.10 -0.11
C GLN A 27 5.85 10.81 1.09
N HIS A 28 4.68 10.21 0.85
CA HIS A 28 3.76 9.86 1.92
C HIS A 28 4.29 8.77 2.86
N ILE A 29 5.05 7.79 2.34
CA ILE A 29 5.74 6.78 3.14
C ILE A 29 6.83 7.44 4.00
N SER A 30 7.67 8.30 3.41
CA SER A 30 8.71 9.01 4.15
C SER A 30 8.17 9.94 5.23
N ALA A 31 6.95 10.45 5.05
CA ALA A 31 6.27 11.33 6.00
C ALA A 31 5.46 10.58 7.08
N LEU A 32 5.40 9.25 7.08
CA LEU A 32 4.72 8.49 8.14
C LEU A 32 5.55 8.48 9.44
N PRO A 33 4.96 8.61 10.63
CA PRO A 33 5.66 8.33 11.87
C PRO A 33 6.00 6.83 11.99
N GLU A 34 7.01 6.51 12.79
CA GLU A 34 7.35 5.11 13.11
C GLU A 34 6.16 4.40 13.75
N ALA A 35 5.95 3.12 13.41
CA ALA A 35 4.83 2.36 13.97
C ALA A 35 5.15 1.95 15.41
N THR A 36 4.22 2.26 16.30
CA THR A 36 4.32 1.90 17.73
C THR A 36 3.62 0.57 18.00
N ALA A 37 3.98 -0.09 19.12
CA ALA A 37 3.34 -1.36 19.51
C ALA A 37 1.81 -1.21 19.76
N ALA A 38 1.33 -0.01 20.11
CA ALA A 38 -0.10 0.26 20.25
C ALA A 38 -0.84 0.16 18.90
N ASP A 39 -0.21 0.63 17.81
CA ASP A 39 -0.78 0.54 16.46
C ASP A 39 -0.92 -0.92 16.00
N ASP A 40 0.02 -1.78 16.40
CA ASP A 40 0.02 -3.21 16.09
C ASP A 40 -1.18 -3.93 16.73
N VAL A 41 -1.48 -3.61 17.99
CA VAL A 41 -2.62 -4.18 18.72
C VAL A 41 -3.94 -3.72 18.11
N LEU A 42 -4.07 -2.42 17.81
CA LEU A 42 -5.27 -1.87 17.20
C LEU A 42 -5.55 -2.46 15.82
N GLN A 43 -4.50 -2.65 15.01
CA GLN A 43 -4.66 -3.30 13.71
C GLN A 43 -5.07 -4.78 13.84
N ALA A 44 -4.46 -5.51 14.78
CA ALA A 44 -4.83 -6.90 15.03
C ALA A 44 -6.31 -7.03 15.47
N MET A 45 -6.78 -6.12 16.33
CA MET A 45 -8.18 -6.04 16.75
C MET A 45 -9.11 -5.71 15.58
N LYS A 46 -8.77 -4.72 14.74
CA LYS A 46 -9.57 -4.35 13.56
C LYS A 46 -9.68 -5.49 12.54
N LYS A 47 -8.59 -6.24 12.33
CA LYS A 47 -8.62 -7.43 11.46
C LYS A 47 -9.47 -8.55 12.04
N ALA A 48 -9.39 -8.79 13.35
CA ALA A 48 -10.22 -9.78 14.04
C ALA A 48 -11.72 -9.41 14.05
N ALA A 49 -12.03 -8.12 14.17
CA ALA A 49 -13.40 -7.62 14.09
C ALA A 49 -13.93 -7.51 12.64
N GLY A 50 -13.05 -7.55 11.65
CA GLY A 50 -13.34 -7.30 10.23
C GLY A 50 -13.47 -8.53 9.34
N ASP A 51 -13.59 -9.74 9.90
CA ASP A 51 -13.87 -10.98 9.14
C ASP A 51 -15.38 -11.34 9.13
N VAL A 52 -16.25 -10.36 9.43
CA VAL A 52 -17.68 -10.46 9.12
C VAL A 52 -17.90 -9.77 7.77
N SER A 53 -18.10 -10.57 6.74
CA SER A 53 -18.39 -10.12 5.38
C SER A 53 -19.54 -9.12 5.36
N VAL A 54 -19.30 -7.95 4.76
CA VAL A 54 -20.30 -6.95 4.40
C VAL A 54 -21.16 -7.52 3.27
N ASN A 55 -22.08 -8.43 3.59
CA ASN A 55 -23.21 -8.79 2.73
C ASN A 55 -24.31 -9.57 3.46
N GLU A 56 -24.78 -9.12 4.61
CA GLU A 56 -26.14 -9.40 5.12
C GLU A 56 -26.41 -8.52 6.35
N ILE A 57 -27.69 -8.35 6.68
CA ILE A 57 -28.28 -7.44 7.70
C ILE A 57 -28.73 -6.09 7.12
N VAL A 58 -29.68 -6.21 6.21
CA VAL A 58 -30.90 -5.39 6.27
C VAL A 58 -31.89 -6.19 7.13
N GLU A 59 -32.61 -5.52 8.03
CA GLU A 59 -33.72 -6.02 8.87
C GLU A 59 -33.40 -6.82 10.15
N ALA A 60 -33.39 -6.09 11.27
CA ALA A 60 -34.14 -6.35 12.52
C ALA A 60 -33.68 -5.28 13.53
N GLY A 61 -34.51 -4.38 14.06
CA GLY A 61 -35.84 -4.60 14.62
C GLY A 61 -35.78 -4.12 16.06
N GLU A 62 -36.61 -3.12 16.38
CA GLU A 62 -36.67 -2.39 17.65
C GLU A 62 -36.93 -3.27 18.89
N GLY A 63 -36.43 -2.79 20.04
CA GLY A 63 -37.13 -2.89 21.33
C GLY A 63 -36.68 -4.00 22.28
N CYS A 64 -36.10 -3.62 23.43
CA CYS A 64 -36.83 -3.68 24.71
C CYS A 64 -36.02 -3.07 25.86
N ARG A 65 -36.73 -2.22 26.59
CA ARG A 65 -36.43 -1.63 27.91
C ARG A 65 -36.64 -2.68 29.00
N MET A 66 -35.83 -2.67 30.06
CA MET A 66 -36.33 -2.88 31.44
C MET A 66 -35.40 -2.35 32.54
N ASP A 67 -36.04 -1.61 33.46
CA ASP A 67 -35.74 -1.41 34.89
C ASP A 67 -35.64 -2.79 35.61
N ASN A 68 -35.09 -3.00 36.82
CA ASN A 68 -34.87 -2.15 37.97
C ASN A 68 -33.96 -2.87 39.00
N SER A 69 -33.65 -2.16 40.09
CA SER A 69 -33.45 -2.64 41.48
C SER A 69 -32.05 -2.59 42.10
N SER A 70 -31.77 -1.41 42.66
CA SER A 70 -31.54 -1.17 44.10
C SER A 70 -30.53 -2.03 44.88
N THR A 71 -29.46 -1.38 45.33
CA THR A 71 -28.82 -1.63 46.62
C THR A 71 -28.58 -0.29 47.31
N GLY A 72 -29.11 -0.13 48.51
CA GLY A 72 -29.10 1.12 49.27
C GLY A 72 -27.75 1.43 49.92
N ASP A 73 -27.54 2.71 50.16
CA ASP A 73 -26.69 3.21 51.23
C ASP A 73 -27.38 4.46 51.81
N GLU A 74 -27.72 4.40 53.10
CA GLU A 74 -28.34 5.51 53.83
C GLU A 74 -27.24 6.49 54.23
N SER A 75 -27.14 7.58 53.47
CA SER A 75 -26.50 8.81 53.94
C SER A 75 -27.28 9.99 53.37
N ASP A 76 -27.99 10.70 54.24
CA ASP A 76 -28.61 12.02 54.03
C ASP A 76 -28.97 12.35 52.58
N ASN A 77 -30.05 11.73 52.08
CA ASN A 77 -30.64 12.11 50.81
C ASN A 77 -31.22 13.51 50.94
N ASP A 78 -30.43 14.50 50.54
CA ASP A 78 -30.80 15.91 50.50
C ASP A 78 -32.09 16.09 49.68
N PRO A 79 -33.23 16.45 50.30
CA PRO A 79 -34.52 16.52 49.63
C PRO A 79 -34.61 17.66 48.60
N PHE A 80 -33.60 18.54 48.54
CA PHE A 80 -33.47 19.60 47.54
C PHE A 80 -32.30 19.37 46.57
N GLY A 81 -31.55 18.26 46.68
CA GLY A 81 -30.40 17.97 45.81
C GLY A 81 -29.28 19.01 45.88
N LEU A 82 -29.18 19.75 46.98
CA LEU A 82 -28.20 20.83 47.19
C LEU A 82 -26.78 20.30 47.47
N ASN A 83 -26.64 19.12 48.06
CA ASN A 83 -25.34 18.46 48.27
C ASN A 83 -24.64 18.17 46.94
N GLU A 84 -25.40 17.84 45.89
CA GLU A 84 -24.92 17.66 44.52
C GLU A 84 -24.62 19.00 43.81
N LEU A 85 -25.20 20.10 44.32
CA LEU A 85 -24.92 21.47 43.92
C LEU A 85 -23.66 22.03 44.60
N MET A 86 -23.36 21.60 45.83
CA MET A 86 -22.15 21.98 46.59
C MET A 86 -20.95 21.08 46.29
N SER A 87 -21.16 19.85 45.81
CA SER A 87 -20.10 18.97 45.30
C SER A 87 -19.65 19.31 43.88
N LYS A 88 -20.23 20.35 43.27
CA LYS A 88 -19.81 20.82 41.95
C LYS A 88 -18.36 21.23 42.02
N SER A 89 -17.53 20.37 41.42
CA SER A 89 -16.19 20.67 40.94
C SER A 89 -16.13 22.12 40.48
N SER A 90 -15.09 22.81 40.92
CA SER A 90 -14.91 24.21 40.56
C SER A 90 -15.08 24.37 39.04
N LYS A 91 -15.64 25.50 38.58
CA LYS A 91 -15.78 25.80 37.13
C LYS A 91 -14.46 25.66 36.33
N LYS A 92 -13.33 25.56 37.04
CA LYS A 92 -11.99 25.22 36.56
C LYS A 92 -11.80 23.71 36.32
N GLU A 93 -12.20 22.82 37.23
CA GLU A 93 -12.11 21.35 37.10
C GLU A 93 -13.02 20.81 36.00
N ASP A 94 -14.26 21.31 35.87
CA ASP A 94 -15.15 20.92 34.76
C ASP A 94 -14.60 21.34 33.39
N ARG A 95 -13.88 22.48 33.34
CA ARG A 95 -13.18 22.93 32.13
C ARG A 95 -11.98 22.05 31.82
N ILE A 96 -11.19 21.68 32.83
CA ILE A 96 -10.02 20.80 32.69
C ILE A 96 -10.46 19.41 32.22
N HIS A 97 -11.47 18.80 32.83
CA HIS A 97 -12.00 17.50 32.38
C HIS A 97 -12.59 17.56 30.97
N LYS A 98 -13.30 18.63 30.61
CA LYS A 98 -13.82 18.79 29.24
C LYS A 98 -12.70 18.96 28.21
N GLU A 99 -11.60 19.63 28.58
CA GLU A 99 -10.41 19.82 27.75
C GLU A 99 -9.59 18.52 27.62
N GLU A 100 -9.44 17.74 28.68
CA GLU A 100 -8.83 16.40 28.66
C GLU A 100 -9.62 15.41 27.80
N VAL A 101 -10.95 15.41 27.91
CA VAL A 101 -11.80 14.56 27.07
C VAL A 101 -11.74 15.00 25.60
N ALA A 102 -11.64 16.30 25.33
CA ALA A 102 -11.49 16.81 23.97
C ALA A 102 -10.13 16.45 23.36
N THR A 103 -9.03 16.60 24.11
CA THR A 103 -7.68 16.25 23.64
C THR A 103 -7.52 14.75 23.42
N ARG A 104 -8.12 13.92 24.28
CA ARG A 104 -8.13 12.45 24.10
C ARG A 104 -8.86 12.04 22.82
N ARG A 105 -10.00 12.65 22.52
CA ARG A 105 -10.74 12.39 21.27
C ARG A 105 -9.94 12.78 20.03
N VAL A 106 -9.27 13.93 20.06
CA VAL A 106 -8.39 14.37 18.95
C VAL A 106 -7.24 13.38 18.74
N CYS A 107 -6.58 12.93 19.81
CA CYS A 107 -5.50 11.94 19.75
C CYS A 107 -5.99 10.60 19.16
N GLU A 108 -7.18 10.14 19.55
CA GLU A 108 -7.80 8.93 19.01
C GLU A 108 -8.15 9.09 17.52
N GLU A 109 -8.71 10.23 17.11
CA GLU A 109 -9.01 10.52 15.70
C GLU A 109 -7.73 10.59 14.85
N GLU A 110 -6.68 11.25 15.34
CA GLU A 110 -5.37 11.28 14.67
C GLU A 110 -4.80 9.88 14.48
N SER A 111 -4.89 9.02 15.51
CA SER A 111 -4.44 7.63 15.43
C SER A 111 -5.21 6.83 14.37
N ARG A 112 -6.53 7.04 14.26
CA ARG A 112 -7.38 6.40 13.23
C ARG A 112 -7.00 6.87 11.83
N LEU A 113 -6.82 8.18 11.64
CA LEU A 113 -6.41 8.74 10.35
C LEU A 113 -5.03 8.22 9.92
N LEU A 114 -4.11 8.02 10.87
CA LEU A 114 -2.81 7.42 10.59
C LEU A 114 -2.93 5.95 10.14
N GLN A 115 -3.81 5.18 10.78
CA GLN A 115 -4.08 3.79 10.37
C GLN A 115 -4.68 3.73 8.97
N GLU A 116 -5.71 4.53 8.69
CA GLU A 116 -6.32 4.63 7.36
C GLU A 116 -5.30 5.05 6.29
N ARG A 117 -4.39 5.97 6.64
CA ARG A 117 -3.29 6.36 5.75
C ARG A 117 -2.33 5.21 5.47
N ARG A 118 -1.93 4.43 6.49
CA ARG A 118 -1.07 3.26 6.30
C ARG A 118 -1.76 2.20 5.44
N GLU A 119 -3.03 1.93 5.69
CA GLU A 119 -3.85 1.01 4.88
C GLU A 119 -3.96 1.48 3.41
N ALA A 120 -4.23 2.76 3.19
CA ALA A 120 -4.32 3.32 1.85
C ALA A 120 -2.99 3.28 1.08
N LEU A 121 -1.85 3.40 1.78
CA LEU A 121 -0.54 3.22 1.18
C LEU A 121 -0.29 1.77 0.78
N MET A 122 -0.72 0.81 1.60
CA MET A 122 -0.64 -0.62 1.27
C MET A 122 -1.45 -0.94 0.01
N THR A 123 -2.70 -0.46 -0.09
CA THR A 123 -3.51 -0.68 -1.29
C THR A 123 -2.88 -0.06 -2.54
N CYS A 124 -2.28 1.13 -2.43
CA CYS A 124 -1.54 1.74 -3.54
C CYS A 124 -0.34 0.90 -3.99
N LEU A 125 0.42 0.32 -3.04
CA LEU A 125 1.56 -0.56 -3.35
C LEU A 125 1.11 -1.85 -4.04
N GLU A 126 0.01 -2.45 -3.60
CA GLU A 126 -0.58 -3.64 -4.21
C GLU A 126 -1.06 -3.37 -5.65
N ILE A 127 -1.75 -2.24 -5.87
CA ILE A 127 -2.21 -1.82 -7.20
C ILE A 127 -1.00 -1.61 -8.13
N ALA A 128 0.03 -0.91 -7.66
CA ALA A 128 1.25 -0.68 -8.44
C ALA A 128 1.96 -2.01 -8.78
N ALA A 129 2.09 -2.92 -7.81
CA ALA A 129 2.68 -4.24 -8.03
C ALA A 129 1.88 -5.10 -9.02
N GLY A 130 0.55 -5.00 -9.02
CA GLY A 130 -0.31 -5.66 -10.01
C GLY A 130 -0.03 -5.24 -11.46
N ARG A 131 0.59 -4.08 -11.67
CA ARG A 131 0.98 -3.58 -13.00
C ARG A 131 2.39 -3.98 -13.44
N TYR A 132 3.10 -4.84 -12.71
CA TYR A 132 4.46 -5.28 -13.08
C TYR A 132 4.56 -6.00 -14.44
N ARG A 133 3.45 -6.52 -14.95
CA ARG A 133 3.37 -7.07 -16.32
C ARG A 133 3.72 -6.05 -17.41
N VAL A 134 3.52 -4.75 -17.14
CA VAL A 134 3.71 -3.66 -18.08
C VAL A 134 5.18 -3.25 -18.11
N LYS A 135 5.85 -3.46 -19.24
CA LYS A 135 7.31 -3.32 -19.37
C LYS A 135 7.86 -1.94 -18.99
N TRP A 136 7.18 -0.88 -19.40
CA TRP A 136 7.60 0.49 -19.11
C TRP A 136 7.47 0.85 -17.62
N ALA A 137 6.56 0.20 -16.88
CA ALA A 137 6.30 0.49 -15.46
C ALA A 137 7.26 -0.23 -14.50
N GLN A 138 7.90 -1.31 -14.95
CA GLN A 138 8.64 -2.23 -14.08
C GLN A 138 9.73 -1.54 -13.25
N THR A 139 10.51 -0.65 -13.85
CA THR A 139 11.59 0.06 -13.14
C THR A 139 11.03 0.99 -12.07
N ILE A 140 9.88 1.64 -12.32
CA ILE A 140 9.23 2.51 -11.34
C ILE A 140 8.72 1.67 -10.17
N ILE A 141 8.11 0.52 -10.45
CA ILE A 141 7.63 -0.40 -9.42
C ILE A 141 8.79 -0.96 -8.60
N ASP A 142 9.91 -1.35 -9.23
CA ASP A 142 11.12 -1.79 -8.52
C ASP A 142 11.60 -0.74 -7.51
N ILE A 143 11.68 0.53 -7.94
CA ILE A 143 12.13 1.65 -7.09
C ILE A 143 11.13 1.90 -5.96
N LEU A 144 9.83 1.86 -6.25
CA LEU A 144 8.77 2.08 -5.28
C LEU A 144 8.75 0.97 -4.21
N ALA A 145 8.77 -0.30 -4.63
CA ALA A 145 8.79 -1.45 -3.73
C ALA A 145 10.04 -1.46 -2.85
N LYS A 146 11.21 -1.15 -3.42
CA LYS A 146 12.44 -1.01 -2.64
C LYS A 146 12.32 0.10 -1.59
N HIS A 147 11.79 1.26 -1.97
CA HIS A 147 11.62 2.38 -1.03
C HIS A 147 10.65 2.04 0.11
N ALA A 148 9.58 1.30 -0.16
CA ALA A 148 8.67 0.81 0.87
C ALA A 148 9.37 -0.15 1.83
N PHE A 149 10.18 -1.07 1.30
CA PHE A 149 10.98 -2.00 2.09
C PHE A 149 12.05 -1.30 2.95
N ASP A 150 12.76 -0.31 2.40
CA ASP A 150 13.75 0.47 3.15
C ASP A 150 13.11 1.26 4.33
N ASN A 151 11.80 1.52 4.27
CA ASN A 151 11.02 2.23 5.31
C ASN A 151 10.05 1.31 6.06
N ILE A 152 10.35 0.01 6.16
CA ILE A 152 9.47 -0.99 6.76
C ILE A 152 9.12 -0.71 8.23
N SER A 153 9.99 -0.02 8.97
CA SER A 153 9.75 0.35 10.38
C SER A 153 8.52 1.24 10.58
N ARG A 154 8.13 2.01 9.56
CA ARG A 154 6.98 2.94 9.58
C ARG A 154 5.62 2.25 9.41
N PHE A 155 5.64 0.99 8.97
CA PHE A 155 4.47 0.13 8.85
C PHE A 155 4.29 -0.73 10.10
N THR A 156 3.06 -1.15 10.36
CA THR A 156 2.73 -2.08 11.45
C THR A 156 3.24 -3.48 11.16
N SER A 157 3.49 -4.27 12.19
CA SER A 157 3.95 -5.67 12.15
C SER A 157 3.31 -6.52 11.04
N GLN A 158 1.98 -6.50 10.91
CA GLN A 158 1.28 -7.26 9.86
C GLN A 158 1.59 -6.71 8.46
N GLN A 159 1.58 -5.38 8.31
CA GLN A 159 1.91 -4.72 7.04
C GLN A 159 3.38 -4.94 6.66
N ARG A 160 4.30 -5.03 7.64
CA ARG A 160 5.71 -5.36 7.39
C ARG A 160 5.85 -6.69 6.66
N SER A 161 5.17 -7.74 7.14
CA SER A 161 5.18 -9.04 6.48
C SER A 161 4.62 -8.97 5.04
N ALA A 162 3.58 -8.16 4.81
CA ALA A 162 3.03 -7.96 3.47
C ALA A 162 4.01 -7.22 2.54
N VAL A 163 4.70 -6.18 3.05
CA VAL A 163 5.74 -5.44 2.31
C VAL A 163 6.93 -6.35 1.99
N GLU A 164 7.35 -7.20 2.92
CA GLU A 164 8.41 -8.20 2.70
C GLU A 164 8.05 -9.18 1.59
N ASN A 165 6.82 -9.71 1.62
CA ASN A 165 6.32 -10.61 0.60
C ASN A 165 6.24 -9.92 -0.77
N LEU A 166 5.74 -8.69 -0.80
CA LEU A 166 5.66 -7.87 -2.02
C LEU A 166 7.06 -7.60 -2.59
N TRP A 167 8.02 -7.20 -1.74
CA TRP A 167 9.39 -6.96 -2.16
C TRP A 167 10.07 -8.24 -2.68
N SER A 168 9.87 -9.37 -2.01
CA SER A 168 10.39 -10.67 -2.45
C SER A 168 9.86 -11.06 -3.83
N SER A 169 8.55 -10.88 -4.07
CA SER A 169 7.92 -11.11 -5.37
C SER A 169 8.47 -10.19 -6.46
N VAL A 170 8.57 -8.88 -6.18
CA VAL A 170 9.11 -7.89 -7.13
C VAL A 170 10.58 -8.18 -7.44
N LYS A 171 11.38 -8.52 -6.42
CA LYS A 171 12.80 -8.86 -6.58
C LYS A 171 12.97 -10.12 -7.42
N GLU A 172 12.15 -11.15 -7.21
CA GLU A 172 12.17 -12.34 -8.05
C GLU A 172 11.82 -12.01 -9.51
N GLN A 173 10.79 -11.19 -9.75
CA GLN A 173 10.43 -10.75 -11.09
C GLN A 173 11.54 -9.91 -11.73
N GLN A 174 12.22 -9.06 -10.95
CA GLN A 174 13.37 -8.29 -11.39
C GLN A 174 14.55 -9.19 -11.80
N ILE A 175 14.84 -10.23 -11.01
CA ILE A 175 15.87 -11.22 -11.30
C ILE A 175 15.51 -11.98 -12.57
N ARG A 176 14.27 -12.48 -12.70
CA ARG A 176 13.78 -13.15 -13.91
C ARG A 176 13.87 -12.25 -15.15
N ARG A 177 13.62 -10.95 -15.01
CA ARG A 177 13.80 -9.99 -16.10
C ARG A 177 15.26 -9.84 -16.51
N LYS A 178 16.18 -9.77 -15.55
CA LYS A 178 17.63 -9.62 -15.79
C LYS A 178 18.27 -10.88 -16.36
N GLN A 179 17.80 -12.05 -15.92
CA GLN A 179 18.30 -13.35 -16.37
C GLN A 179 17.83 -13.73 -17.79
N GLY A 180 16.89 -12.97 -18.38
CA GLY A 180 16.31 -13.30 -19.67
C GLY A 180 15.26 -14.41 -19.55
N LYS A 181 14.43 -14.53 -20.58
CA LYS A 181 13.24 -15.40 -20.56
C LYS A 181 13.57 -16.70 -21.29
N THR A 182 14.00 -17.73 -20.57
CA THR A 182 13.88 -19.10 -21.10
C THR A 182 12.89 -19.89 -20.25
N ALA A 183 11.82 -20.33 -20.90
CA ALA A 183 10.86 -21.28 -20.34
C ALA A 183 11.48 -22.66 -20.05
N THR A 184 12.78 -22.84 -20.32
CA THR A 184 13.51 -24.12 -20.32
C THR A 184 14.77 -24.11 -19.44
N GLY A 185 15.11 -22.99 -18.78
CA GLY A 185 16.25 -22.92 -17.86
C GLY A 185 17.64 -23.03 -18.51
N LYS A 186 17.73 -23.01 -19.85
CA LYS A 186 19.01 -22.88 -20.58
C LYS A 186 19.36 -21.41 -20.78
N LEU A 187 20.66 -21.12 -20.72
CA LEU A 187 21.23 -19.82 -21.06
C LEU A 187 21.03 -19.61 -22.58
N ASP A 188 19.97 -18.92 -22.99
CA ASP A 188 19.82 -18.55 -24.40
C ASP A 188 20.87 -17.51 -24.75
N VAL A 189 21.64 -17.86 -25.77
CA VAL A 189 22.59 -16.97 -26.45
C VAL A 189 21.84 -15.69 -26.80
N THR A 190 22.27 -14.56 -26.24
CA THR A 190 21.58 -13.27 -26.42
C THR A 190 21.49 -12.93 -27.91
N GLY A 191 20.52 -12.11 -28.33
CA GLY A 191 20.42 -11.68 -29.73
C GLY A 191 21.75 -11.09 -30.25
N PHE A 192 22.49 -10.42 -29.37
CA PHE A 192 23.85 -9.94 -29.63
C PHE A 192 24.83 -11.08 -29.88
N GLU A 193 24.94 -12.07 -28.99
CA GLU A 193 25.85 -13.21 -29.17
C GLU A 193 25.46 -14.08 -30.38
N ARG A 194 24.17 -14.17 -30.71
CA ARG A 194 23.68 -14.84 -31.90
C ARG A 194 24.14 -14.09 -33.15
N LEU A 195 23.92 -12.77 -33.21
CA LEU A 195 24.41 -11.94 -34.32
C LEU A 195 25.94 -11.96 -34.39
N GLN A 196 26.64 -11.91 -33.25
CA GLN A 196 28.09 -12.03 -33.17
C GLN A 196 28.57 -13.37 -33.73
N SER A 197 27.91 -14.48 -33.40
CA SER A 197 28.22 -15.80 -33.96
C SER A 197 27.96 -15.88 -35.48
N GLN A 198 26.92 -15.18 -35.96
CA GLN A 198 26.58 -15.11 -37.38
C GLN A 198 27.61 -14.27 -38.16
N TYR A 199 27.95 -13.08 -37.67
CA TYR A 199 28.87 -12.17 -38.33
C TYR A 199 30.35 -12.51 -38.12
N SER A 200 30.72 -13.19 -37.03
CA SER A 200 32.09 -13.69 -36.84
C SER A 200 32.48 -14.75 -37.86
N ARG A 201 31.49 -15.48 -38.41
CA ARG A 201 31.68 -16.46 -39.50
C ARG A 201 31.42 -15.88 -40.88
N ALA A 202 30.84 -14.68 -40.97
CA ALA A 202 30.54 -14.04 -42.23
C ALA A 202 31.83 -13.51 -42.87
N LYS A 203 32.15 -13.97 -44.08
CA LYS A 203 33.25 -13.41 -44.87
C LYS A 203 32.81 -12.07 -45.47
N ILE A 204 33.53 -11.01 -45.14
CA ILE A 204 33.34 -9.69 -45.76
C ILE A 204 34.01 -9.75 -47.13
N SER A 205 33.22 -9.63 -48.20
CA SER A 205 33.75 -9.52 -49.55
C SER A 205 34.63 -8.29 -49.68
N ILE A 206 35.64 -8.32 -50.55
CA ILE A 206 36.54 -7.18 -50.87
C ILE A 206 35.75 -5.93 -51.30
N ARG A 207 34.51 -6.11 -51.77
CA ARG A 207 33.56 -5.03 -52.10
C ARG A 207 32.69 -4.57 -50.92
N HIS A 208 33.05 -4.94 -49.69
CA HIS A 208 32.35 -4.60 -48.44
C HIS A 208 30.90 -5.09 -48.33
N SER A 209 30.50 -6.11 -49.11
CA SER A 209 29.18 -6.75 -48.93
C SER A 209 29.23 -7.83 -47.85
N VAL A 210 28.31 -7.77 -46.90
CA VAL A 210 28.07 -8.82 -45.88
C VAL A 210 26.96 -9.75 -46.35
N GLY A 211 27.19 -11.07 -46.24
CA GLY A 211 26.23 -12.12 -46.65
C GLY A 211 26.56 -12.72 -48.01
N ALA A 212 27.09 -13.94 -48.03
CA ALA A 212 27.42 -14.71 -49.24
C ALA A 212 26.51 -15.94 -49.43
N ASP A 213 25.51 -16.14 -48.56
CA ASP A 213 24.50 -17.19 -48.69
C ASP A 213 23.34 -16.69 -49.56
N GLY A 214 23.51 -16.80 -50.87
CA GLY A 214 22.52 -17.25 -51.85
C GLY A 214 21.16 -16.55 -52.05
N ASP A 215 20.50 -15.98 -51.05
CA ASP A 215 19.10 -15.54 -51.19
C ASP A 215 18.99 -14.03 -51.40
N ARG A 216 19.03 -13.62 -52.67
CA ARG A 216 18.70 -12.25 -53.09
C ARG A 216 17.56 -12.29 -54.12
N SER A 217 16.32 -12.41 -53.66
CA SER A 217 15.17 -11.87 -54.38
C SER A 217 15.04 -10.39 -54.01
N ALA A 218 15.80 -9.52 -54.68
CA ALA A 218 15.56 -8.10 -54.58
C ALA A 218 14.29 -7.78 -55.38
N GLU A 219 13.14 -7.72 -54.70
CA GLU A 219 11.93 -7.15 -55.30
C GLU A 219 12.16 -5.66 -55.50
N GLN A 220 12.31 -5.27 -56.76
CA GLN A 220 12.51 -3.91 -57.19
C GLN A 220 11.18 -3.16 -57.08
N TRP A 221 11.06 -2.31 -56.05
CA TRP A 221 9.90 -1.44 -55.82
C TRP A 221 9.87 -0.25 -56.80
N LEU A 222 9.83 -0.55 -58.10
CA LEU A 222 9.54 0.44 -59.13
C LEU A 222 8.40 -0.09 -60.01
N GLY A 223 7.19 0.25 -59.57
CA GLY A 223 6.00 0.40 -60.41
C GLY A 223 5.40 1.76 -60.07
#